data_AF-A0A938A0N2-F1
#
_entry.id   AF-A0A938A0N2-F1
#
_cell.length_a   1.000
_cell.length_b   1.000
_cell.length_c   1.000
_cell.angle_alpha   90.00
_cell.angle_beta   90.00
_cell.angle_gamma   90.00
#
_symmetry.space_group_name_H-M   'P 1'
#
loop_
_entity.id
_entity.type
_entity.pdbx_description
1 polymer ?
#
loop_
_entity_poly.entity_id
_entity_poly.type
_entity_poly.pdbx_seq_one_letter_code
_entity_poly.pdbx_strand_id
1 'polypeptide(L)'
;AHIEALAEAGLAPDMAPLDTGSNNIDMFDWQAREFVGEGAVYVNTGVNLRYMAGRLREWGIRPQLCSWSIPNLRLAGAFLAAGLVPSPVFVTLVLSGERGIMGHPATQAGLRAYLDNMPAEAMEWSALCGGQEIFDLLPMIVREGGHVSTGLGDCPYTSLGQPTNADIVRAITARACDMGREIATPEEARAMLGRQLQPA
;
A
#
# COMPACT_ATOMS: atom_id res chain seq x y z
N ALA A 1 8.92 13.02 -14.60
CA ALA A 1 9.47 14.32 -14.20
C ALA A 1 10.34 14.21 -12.95
N HIS A 2 9.83 14.16 -11.72
CA HIS A 2 10.71 14.15 -10.52
C HIS A 2 11.43 12.82 -10.28
N ILE A 3 10.74 11.66 -10.42
CA ILE A 3 11.38 10.34 -10.26
C ILE A 3 12.52 10.12 -11.26
N GLU A 4 12.29 10.55 -12.49
CA GLU A 4 13.30 10.53 -13.56
C GLU A 4 14.52 11.38 -13.20
N ALA A 5 14.31 12.63 -12.78
CA ALA A 5 15.39 13.51 -12.38
C ALA A 5 16.18 12.95 -11.18
N LEU A 6 15.50 12.30 -10.22
CA LEU A 6 16.17 11.60 -9.12
C LEU A 6 17.01 10.43 -9.63
N ALA A 7 16.47 9.61 -10.54
CA ALA A 7 17.20 8.49 -11.11
C ALA A 7 18.44 8.94 -11.91
N GLU A 8 18.31 9.97 -12.74
CA GLU A 8 19.41 10.57 -13.50
C GLU A 8 20.49 11.16 -12.59
N ALA A 9 20.10 11.69 -11.42
CA ALA A 9 21.02 12.20 -10.42
C ALA A 9 21.67 11.12 -9.53
N GLY A 10 21.40 9.83 -9.78
CA GLY A 10 21.87 8.73 -8.92
C GLY A 10 21.18 8.65 -7.56
N LEU A 11 20.02 9.30 -7.42
CA LEU A 11 19.18 9.35 -6.21
C LEU A 11 17.88 8.56 -6.40
N ALA A 12 17.90 7.52 -7.25
CA ALA A 12 16.74 6.69 -7.52
C ALA A 12 16.18 6.10 -6.22
N PRO A 13 14.87 6.23 -5.93
CA PRO A 13 14.27 5.62 -4.76
C PRO A 13 14.27 4.09 -4.88
N ASP A 14 14.19 3.41 -3.75
CA ASP A 14 14.09 1.95 -3.72
C ASP A 14 12.79 1.46 -4.37
N MET A 15 11.70 2.21 -4.16
CA MET A 15 10.35 1.91 -4.63
C MET A 15 9.59 3.17 -5.04
N ALA A 16 8.60 3.02 -5.90
CA ALA A 16 7.64 4.09 -6.23
C ALA A 16 6.20 3.52 -6.33
N PRO A 17 5.19 4.26 -5.86
CA PRO A 17 3.80 3.80 -5.90
C PRO A 17 3.27 3.75 -7.34
N LEU A 18 2.44 2.74 -7.59
CA LEU A 18 1.70 2.54 -8.83
C LEU A 18 0.27 2.10 -8.49
N ASP A 19 -0.63 3.06 -8.41
CA ASP A 19 -2.04 2.84 -8.09
C ASP A 19 -2.77 2.13 -9.23
N THR A 20 -3.11 0.87 -9.02
CA THR A 20 -3.58 -0.07 -10.06
C THR A 20 -5.03 0.12 -10.46
N GLY A 21 -5.44 1.37 -10.71
CA GLY A 21 -6.70 1.69 -11.35
C GLY A 21 -7.19 3.10 -11.08
N SER A 22 -8.40 3.37 -11.56
CA SER A 22 -9.06 4.66 -11.37
C SER A 22 -10.20 4.54 -10.38
N ASN A 23 -10.30 5.50 -9.46
CA ASN A 23 -11.30 5.48 -8.38
C ASN A 23 -11.83 6.90 -8.16
N ASN A 24 -13.10 7.02 -7.77
CA ASN A 24 -13.60 8.24 -7.16
C ASN A 24 -12.93 8.38 -5.79
N ILE A 25 -12.49 9.59 -5.45
CA ILE A 25 -11.82 9.87 -4.16
C ILE A 25 -12.57 10.91 -3.33
N ASP A 26 -13.83 11.17 -3.70
CA ASP A 26 -14.73 11.97 -2.88
C ASP A 26 -14.84 11.37 -1.47
N MET A 27 -14.93 12.23 -0.47
CA MET A 27 -15.21 11.82 0.90
C MET A 27 -16.67 12.08 1.23
N PHE A 28 -17.19 11.39 2.25
CA PHE A 28 -18.55 11.62 2.74
C PHE A 28 -18.55 11.93 4.23
N ASP A 29 -19.27 12.98 4.63
CA ASP A 29 -19.58 13.25 6.02
C ASP A 29 -20.93 12.60 6.35
N TRP A 30 -20.91 11.50 7.11
CA TRP A 30 -22.12 10.75 7.45
C TRP A 30 -23.04 11.49 8.42
N GLN A 31 -22.50 12.41 9.23
CA GLN A 31 -23.28 13.20 10.18
C GLN A 31 -24.02 14.33 9.44
N ALA A 32 -23.30 15.07 8.59
CA ALA A 32 -23.88 16.13 7.76
C ALA A 32 -24.70 15.58 6.58
N ARG A 33 -24.42 14.34 6.15
CA ARG A 33 -24.99 13.67 4.97
C ARG A 33 -24.62 14.38 3.66
N GLU A 34 -23.38 14.83 3.56
CA GLU A 34 -22.87 15.65 2.44
C GLU A 34 -21.55 15.09 1.90
N PHE A 35 -21.30 15.29 0.61
CA PHE A 35 -19.99 15.01 0.01
C PHE A 35 -18.98 16.10 0.39
N VAL A 36 -17.74 15.70 0.62
CA VAL A 36 -16.62 16.59 0.92
C VAL A 36 -15.58 16.46 -0.18
N GLY A 37 -15.41 17.54 -0.93
CA GLY A 37 -14.54 17.56 -2.13
C GLY A 37 -15.20 16.85 -3.28
N GLU A 38 -16.10 17.53 -3.99
CA GLU A 38 -16.91 16.95 -5.06
C GLU A 38 -16.17 16.93 -6.41
N GLY A 39 -16.29 15.81 -7.12
CA GLY A 39 -15.90 15.66 -8.53
C GLY A 39 -14.48 15.18 -8.76
N ALA A 40 -13.80 14.69 -7.72
CA ALA A 40 -12.42 14.24 -7.82
C ALA A 40 -12.35 12.76 -8.21
N VAL A 41 -11.88 12.50 -9.43
CA VAL A 41 -11.53 11.14 -9.89
C VAL A 41 -10.02 11.02 -9.90
N TYR A 42 -9.50 10.02 -9.19
CA TYR A 42 -8.11 9.63 -9.33
C TYR A 42 -7.97 8.73 -10.55
N VAL A 43 -7.38 9.27 -11.63
CA VAL A 43 -7.34 8.60 -12.94
C VAL A 43 -5.99 7.93 -13.20
N ASN A 44 -5.98 6.60 -13.14
CA ASN A 44 -4.87 5.78 -13.65
C ASN A 44 -5.41 4.80 -14.69
N THR A 45 -5.23 5.15 -15.96
CA THR A 45 -5.62 4.28 -17.09
C THR A 45 -4.61 3.15 -17.26
N GLY A 46 -5.03 2.04 -17.88
CA GLY A 46 -4.11 0.94 -18.18
C GLY A 46 -2.94 1.34 -19.08
N VAL A 47 -3.12 2.34 -19.97
CA VAL A 47 -2.04 2.88 -20.80
C VAL A 47 -1.02 3.62 -19.93
N ASN A 48 -1.48 4.48 -19.02
CA ASN A 48 -0.60 5.22 -18.11
C ASN A 48 0.16 4.26 -17.19
N LEU A 49 -0.52 3.25 -16.65
CA LEU A 49 0.09 2.26 -15.76
C LEU A 49 1.18 1.44 -16.47
N ARG A 50 0.95 1.00 -17.72
CA ARG A 50 1.97 0.30 -18.50
C ARG A 50 3.17 1.17 -18.81
N TYR A 51 2.92 2.44 -19.16
CA TYR A 51 3.99 3.41 -19.40
C TYR A 51 4.84 3.61 -18.13
N MET A 52 4.20 3.88 -16.99
CA MET A 52 4.88 4.06 -15.71
C MET A 52 5.66 2.82 -15.29
N ALA A 53 5.08 1.62 -15.38
CA ALA A 53 5.77 0.37 -15.07
C ALA A 53 7.03 0.17 -15.95
N GLY A 54 6.95 0.51 -17.23
CA GLY A 54 8.09 0.50 -18.14
C GLY A 54 9.21 1.44 -17.71
N ARG A 55 8.88 2.69 -17.35
CA ARG A 55 9.86 3.68 -16.88
C ARG A 55 10.51 3.28 -15.56
N LEU A 56 9.73 2.79 -14.60
CA LEU A 56 10.28 2.31 -13.31
C LEU A 56 11.27 1.16 -13.53
N ARG A 57 10.98 0.24 -14.44
CA ARG A 57 11.89 -0.84 -14.81
C ARG A 57 13.20 -0.32 -15.41
N GLU A 58 13.14 0.66 -16.31
CA GLU A 58 14.34 1.27 -16.91
C GLU A 58 15.23 1.96 -15.88
N TRP A 59 14.63 2.54 -14.83
CA TRP A 59 15.35 3.19 -13.74
C TRP A 59 15.74 2.24 -12.60
N GLY A 60 15.43 0.94 -12.70
CA GLY A 60 15.70 -0.03 -11.63
C GLY A 60 14.91 0.21 -10.34
N ILE A 61 13.78 0.91 -10.43
CA ILE A 61 12.89 1.22 -9.29
C ILE A 61 11.81 0.14 -9.20
N ARG A 62 11.61 -0.42 -8.01
CA ARG A 62 10.56 -1.43 -7.78
C ARG A 62 9.18 -0.75 -7.71
N PRO A 63 8.17 -1.23 -8.46
CA PRO A 63 6.82 -0.73 -8.30
C PRO A 63 6.19 -1.25 -6.99
N GLN A 64 5.65 -0.35 -6.19
CA GLN A 64 4.70 -0.66 -5.12
C GLN A 64 3.29 -0.56 -5.69
N LEU A 65 2.63 -1.69 -5.90
CA LEU A 65 1.27 -1.66 -6.43
C LEU A 65 0.31 -1.24 -5.32
N CYS A 66 -0.60 -0.30 -5.59
CA CYS A 66 -1.64 0.08 -4.63
C CYS A 66 -3.00 -0.36 -5.17
N SER A 67 -3.76 -1.10 -4.38
CA SER A 67 -5.09 -1.61 -4.73
C SER A 67 -6.14 -1.04 -3.78
N TRP A 68 -7.09 -0.30 -4.34
CA TRP A 68 -8.20 0.32 -3.61
C TRP A 68 -9.50 -0.48 -3.72
N SER A 69 -9.54 -1.46 -4.62
CA SER A 69 -10.70 -2.32 -4.83
C SER A 69 -10.28 -3.66 -5.44
N ILE A 70 -11.17 -4.64 -5.43
CA ILE A 70 -10.92 -5.95 -6.08
C ILE A 70 -10.54 -5.81 -7.56
N PRO A 71 -11.20 -4.97 -8.39
CA PRO A 71 -10.75 -4.74 -9.77
C PRO A 71 -9.31 -4.21 -9.87
N ASN A 72 -8.86 -3.36 -8.93
CA ASN A 72 -7.47 -2.91 -8.91
C ASN A 72 -6.51 -4.07 -8.61
N LEU A 73 -6.83 -4.89 -7.61
CA LEU A 73 -6.05 -6.08 -7.27
C LEU A 73 -5.97 -7.08 -8.44
N ARG A 74 -7.07 -7.26 -9.18
CA ARG A 74 -7.08 -8.08 -10.40
C ARG A 74 -6.21 -7.48 -11.50
N LEU A 75 -6.17 -6.16 -11.64
CA LEU A 75 -5.27 -5.48 -12.58
C LEU A 75 -3.80 -5.67 -12.18
N ALA A 76 -3.49 -5.59 -10.88
CA ALA A 76 -2.17 -5.91 -10.34
C ALA A 76 -1.73 -7.35 -10.71
N GLY A 77 -2.62 -8.33 -10.53
CA GLY A 77 -2.41 -9.70 -10.97
C GLY A 77 -2.16 -9.82 -12.48
N ALA A 78 -2.94 -9.12 -13.30
CA ALA A 78 -2.73 -9.10 -14.75
C ALA A 78 -1.38 -8.48 -15.15
N PHE A 79 -0.91 -7.45 -14.43
CA PHE A 79 0.42 -6.86 -14.66
C PHE A 79 1.55 -7.84 -14.33
N LEU A 80 1.41 -8.61 -13.25
CA LEU A 80 2.34 -9.66 -12.89
C LEU A 80 2.35 -10.79 -13.92
N ALA A 81 1.18 -11.33 -14.28
CA ALA A 81 1.06 -12.39 -15.28
C ALA A 81 1.60 -11.99 -16.66
N ALA A 82 1.51 -10.71 -17.03
CA ALA A 82 2.05 -10.17 -18.27
C ALA A 82 3.57 -9.85 -18.21
N GLY A 83 4.24 -10.07 -17.07
CA GLY A 83 5.66 -9.75 -16.89
C GLY A 83 5.98 -8.25 -16.95
N LEU A 84 4.99 -7.39 -16.66
CA LEU A 84 5.15 -5.94 -16.68
C LEU A 84 5.80 -5.40 -15.39
N VAL A 85 5.70 -6.17 -14.30
CA VAL A 85 6.29 -5.87 -13.00
C VAL A 85 7.15 -7.04 -12.54
N PRO A 86 8.28 -6.79 -11.84
CA PRO A 86 9.17 -7.85 -11.40
C PRO A 86 8.61 -8.59 -10.18
N SER A 87 8.84 -9.91 -10.14
CA SER A 87 8.59 -10.74 -8.94
C SER A 87 9.79 -10.67 -7.96
N PRO A 88 9.58 -10.81 -6.64
CA PRO A 88 8.29 -10.76 -5.95
C PRO A 88 7.66 -9.38 -6.06
N VAL A 89 6.33 -9.36 -6.21
CA VAL A 89 5.53 -8.12 -6.27
C VAL A 89 5.15 -7.72 -4.85
N PHE A 90 5.19 -6.42 -4.57
CA PHE A 90 4.67 -5.83 -3.34
C PHE A 90 3.38 -5.07 -3.64
N VAL A 91 2.28 -5.46 -2.98
CA VAL A 91 0.97 -4.81 -3.12
C VAL A 91 0.45 -4.26 -1.79
N THR A 92 0.15 -2.97 -1.76
CA THR A 92 -0.58 -2.32 -0.66
C THR A 92 -2.08 -2.48 -0.90
N LEU A 93 -2.75 -3.12 0.04
CA LEU A 93 -4.20 -3.20 0.13
C LEU A 93 -4.71 -1.97 0.88
N VAL A 94 -5.32 -1.05 0.14
CA VAL A 94 -5.82 0.21 0.69
C VAL A 94 -7.24 0.02 1.19
N LEU A 95 -7.42 0.21 2.49
CA LEU A 95 -8.70 0.23 3.17
C LEU A 95 -9.05 1.66 3.57
N SER A 96 -10.34 1.95 3.68
CA SER A 96 -10.85 3.26 4.07
C SER A 96 -11.60 3.18 5.40
N GLY A 97 -11.29 4.13 6.28
CA GLY A 97 -12.09 4.44 7.45
C GLY A 97 -13.39 5.12 7.06
N GLU A 98 -14.19 5.48 8.05
CA GLU A 98 -15.61 5.85 7.88
C GLU A 98 -15.87 6.93 6.81
N ARG A 99 -15.07 8.00 6.77
CA ARG A 99 -15.27 9.11 5.81
C ARG A 99 -14.82 8.79 4.39
N GLY A 100 -13.91 7.84 4.23
CA GLY A 100 -13.37 7.44 2.94
C GLY A 100 -14.24 6.34 2.33
N ILE A 101 -14.68 6.54 1.09
CA ILE A 101 -15.58 5.61 0.39
C ILE A 101 -14.94 4.98 -0.87
N MET A 102 -13.63 5.20 -1.04
CA MET A 102 -12.86 4.79 -2.21
C MET A 102 -12.23 3.39 -2.07
N GLY A 103 -12.00 2.94 -0.84
CA GLY A 103 -11.44 1.64 -0.50
C GLY A 103 -12.47 0.68 0.10
N HIS A 104 -12.10 -0.58 0.28
CA HIS A 104 -12.85 -1.47 1.16
C HIS A 104 -12.86 -0.93 2.60
N PRO A 105 -13.92 -1.12 3.40
CA PRO A 105 -13.95 -0.67 4.79
C PRO A 105 -12.78 -1.25 5.60
N ALA A 106 -12.14 -0.44 6.43
CA ALA A 106 -11.04 -0.81 7.33
C ALA A 106 -11.51 -1.77 8.46
N THR A 107 -11.89 -2.98 8.07
CA THR A 107 -12.47 -4.03 8.91
C THR A 107 -11.89 -5.38 8.51
N GLN A 108 -12.01 -6.38 9.37
CA GLN A 108 -11.55 -7.73 9.05
C GLN A 108 -12.24 -8.28 7.79
N ALA A 109 -13.53 -7.96 7.60
CA ALA A 109 -14.27 -8.36 6.40
C ALA A 109 -13.75 -7.66 5.14
N GLY A 110 -13.41 -6.37 5.22
CA GLY A 110 -12.82 -5.62 4.12
C GLY A 110 -11.43 -6.15 3.73
N LEU A 111 -10.58 -6.45 4.71
CA LEU A 111 -9.28 -7.07 4.46
C LEU A 111 -9.45 -8.49 3.89
N ARG A 112 -10.36 -9.29 4.46
CA ARG A 112 -10.66 -10.65 3.97
C ARG A 112 -11.11 -10.63 2.51
N ALA A 113 -11.92 -9.65 2.10
CA ALA A 113 -12.35 -9.53 0.71
C ALA A 113 -11.16 -9.42 -0.26
N TYR A 114 -10.11 -8.70 0.09
CA TYR A 114 -8.88 -8.68 -0.71
C TYR A 114 -8.15 -10.02 -0.70
N LEU A 115 -7.95 -10.61 0.49
CA LEU A 115 -7.19 -11.86 0.63
C LEU A 115 -7.86 -13.01 -0.14
N ASP A 116 -9.19 -13.09 -0.13
CA ASP A 116 -9.97 -14.09 -0.86
C ASP A 116 -9.89 -13.91 -2.39
N ASN A 117 -9.45 -12.73 -2.86
CA ASN A 117 -9.30 -12.39 -4.27
C ASN A 117 -7.84 -12.12 -4.66
N MET A 118 -6.88 -12.48 -3.80
CA MET A 118 -5.46 -12.35 -4.10
C MET A 118 -5.12 -13.22 -5.33
N PRO A 119 -4.31 -12.72 -6.29
CA PRO A 119 -3.85 -13.52 -7.40
C PRO A 119 -3.16 -14.81 -6.95
N ALA A 120 -3.21 -15.84 -7.79
CA ALA A 120 -2.63 -17.14 -7.46
C ALA A 120 -1.09 -17.08 -7.40
N GLU A 121 -0.50 -16.15 -8.14
CA GLU A 121 0.92 -15.84 -8.07
C GLU A 121 1.25 -15.20 -6.71
N ALA A 122 2.31 -15.70 -6.05
CA ALA A 122 2.74 -15.19 -4.77
C ALA A 122 3.09 -13.69 -4.84
N MET A 123 2.42 -12.90 -4.00
CA MET A 123 2.67 -11.48 -3.79
C MET A 123 2.93 -11.24 -2.31
N GLU A 124 3.91 -10.39 -2.02
CA GLU A 124 4.04 -9.77 -0.70
C GLU A 124 2.98 -8.67 -0.60
N TRP A 125 2.24 -8.61 0.50
CA TRP A 125 1.18 -7.62 0.66
C TRP A 125 1.25 -6.87 1.98
N SER A 126 0.90 -5.58 1.96
CA SER A 126 0.68 -4.78 3.16
C SER A 126 -0.75 -4.28 3.24
N ALA A 127 -1.22 -3.97 4.44
CA ALA A 127 -2.47 -3.25 4.64
C ALA A 127 -2.20 -1.80 5.05
N LEU A 128 -3.00 -0.88 4.50
CA LEU A 128 -3.03 0.54 4.84
C LEU A 128 -4.48 0.94 5.14
N CYS A 129 -4.71 1.71 6.20
CA CYS A 129 -6.03 2.22 6.58
C CYS A 129 -6.06 3.75 6.53
N GLY A 130 -6.66 4.31 5.49
CA GLY A 130 -6.84 5.76 5.37
C GLY A 130 -7.97 6.23 6.28
N GLY A 131 -7.67 7.11 7.23
CA GLY A 131 -8.64 7.70 8.16
C GLY A 131 -9.00 6.82 9.36
N GLN A 132 -8.33 5.67 9.55
CA GLN A 132 -8.57 4.79 10.69
C GLN A 132 -7.26 4.15 11.20
N GLU A 133 -7.14 3.99 12.51
CA GLU A 133 -5.98 3.33 13.12
C GLU A 133 -5.97 1.84 12.76
N ILE A 134 -4.79 1.29 12.44
CA ILE A 134 -4.68 -0.10 11.95
C ILE A 134 -4.73 -1.16 13.06
N PHE A 135 -4.79 -0.75 14.33
CA PHE A 135 -4.59 -1.66 15.48
C PHE A 135 -5.57 -2.84 15.50
N ASP A 136 -6.83 -2.64 15.11
CA ASP A 136 -7.85 -3.70 15.10
C ASP A 136 -7.63 -4.75 14.01
N LEU A 137 -6.88 -4.39 12.96
CA LEU A 137 -6.52 -5.31 11.87
C LEU A 137 -5.18 -5.99 12.10
N LEU A 138 -4.32 -5.44 12.96
CA LEU A 138 -2.98 -5.95 13.19
C LEU A 138 -2.93 -7.46 13.51
N PRO A 139 -3.79 -8.03 14.38
CA PRO A 139 -3.78 -9.47 14.64
C PRO A 139 -4.07 -10.32 13.41
N MET A 140 -5.00 -9.87 12.57
CA MET A 140 -5.31 -10.55 11.31
C MET A 140 -4.15 -10.41 10.32
N ILE A 141 -3.57 -9.22 10.18
CA ILE A 141 -2.43 -8.99 9.27
C ILE A 141 -1.26 -9.91 9.64
N VAL A 142 -0.90 -9.97 10.93
CA VAL A 142 0.18 -10.83 11.42
C VAL A 142 -0.13 -12.31 11.17
N ARG A 143 -1.34 -12.77 11.51
CA ARG A 143 -1.76 -14.17 11.35
C ARG A 143 -1.76 -14.63 9.89
N GLU A 144 -2.19 -13.78 8.98
CA GLU A 144 -2.29 -14.09 7.55
C GLU A 144 -0.96 -13.85 6.80
N GLY A 145 0.12 -13.52 7.52
CA GLY A 145 1.46 -13.37 6.95
C GLY A 145 1.75 -12.01 6.31
N GLY A 146 0.81 -11.07 6.31
CA GLY A 146 0.98 -9.76 5.66
C GLY A 146 1.84 -8.76 6.43
N HIS A 147 1.98 -7.58 5.83
CA HIS A 147 2.76 -6.43 6.31
C HIS A 147 1.86 -5.23 6.65
N VAL A 148 2.43 -4.22 7.29
CA VAL A 148 1.73 -2.98 7.68
C VAL A 148 2.35 -1.79 6.98
N SER A 149 1.54 -0.95 6.36
CA SER A 149 1.93 0.36 5.83
C SER A 149 1.06 1.43 6.49
N THR A 150 1.65 2.25 7.37
CA THR A 150 0.89 3.28 8.07
C THR A 150 1.77 4.42 8.60
N GLY A 151 1.15 5.58 8.83
CA GLY A 151 1.70 6.68 9.60
C GLY A 151 0.70 7.83 9.76
N LEU A 152 1.19 8.98 10.22
CA LEU A 152 0.40 10.21 10.38
C LEU A 152 -0.22 10.72 9.08
N GLY A 153 0.33 10.32 7.92
CA GLY A 153 -0.23 10.65 6.61
C GLY A 153 -1.55 9.92 6.32
N ASP A 154 -1.78 8.78 6.96
CA ASP A 154 -2.98 7.96 6.74
C ASP A 154 -4.02 8.19 7.83
N CYS A 155 -3.58 8.27 9.09
CA CYS A 155 -4.45 8.43 10.25
C CYS A 155 -3.75 9.26 11.33
N PRO A 156 -4.45 10.13 12.09
CA PRO A 156 -3.84 10.92 13.15
C PRO A 156 -3.43 10.12 14.40
N TYR A 157 -3.90 8.88 14.58
CA TYR A 157 -3.61 8.04 15.75
C TYR A 157 -3.92 8.70 17.11
N THR A 158 -5.12 9.28 17.23
CA THR A 158 -5.54 10.02 18.44
C THR A 158 -5.63 9.15 19.69
N SER A 159 -5.75 7.83 19.57
CA SER A 159 -5.68 6.91 20.71
C SER A 159 -4.33 6.95 21.43
N LEU A 160 -3.28 7.42 20.74
CA LEU A 160 -1.93 7.64 21.29
C LEU A 160 -1.66 9.09 21.71
N GLY A 161 -2.68 9.97 21.69
CA GLY A 161 -2.55 11.38 21.99
C GLY A 161 -2.02 12.20 20.80
N GLN A 162 -0.81 12.77 20.93
CA GLN A 162 -0.14 13.52 19.87
C GLN A 162 1.15 12.79 19.44
N PRO A 163 1.03 11.61 18.81
CA PRO A 163 2.18 10.77 18.52
C PRO A 163 3.03 11.34 17.37
N THR A 164 4.31 11.01 17.37
CA THR A 164 5.14 11.06 16.16
C THR A 164 4.94 9.79 15.33
N ASN A 165 5.40 9.78 14.06
CA ASN A 165 5.46 8.53 13.27
C ASN A 165 6.27 7.43 13.99
N ALA A 166 7.31 7.80 14.73
CA ALA A 166 8.10 6.85 15.49
C ALA A 166 7.32 6.24 16.67
N ASP A 167 6.43 7.01 17.32
CA ASP A 167 5.54 6.48 18.36
C ASP A 167 4.56 5.44 17.79
N ILE A 168 3.96 5.75 16.63
CA ILE A 168 3.04 4.85 15.93
C ILE A 168 3.75 3.55 15.54
N VAL A 169 4.90 3.65 14.87
CA VAL A 169 5.68 2.47 14.45
C VAL A 169 6.09 1.63 15.66
N ARG A 170 6.59 2.25 16.75
CA ARG A 170 6.93 1.53 18.00
C ARG A 170 5.73 0.79 18.59
N ALA A 171 4.54 1.42 18.59
CA ALA A 171 3.34 0.82 19.12
C ALA A 171 2.86 -0.38 18.27
N ILE A 172 3.08 -0.34 16.95
CA ILE A 172 2.74 -1.44 16.04
C ILE A 172 3.75 -2.58 16.17
N THR A 173 5.05 -2.28 16.17
CA THR A 173 6.09 -3.30 16.26
C THR A 173 6.08 -4.02 17.60
N ALA A 174 5.85 -3.31 18.71
CA ALA A 174 5.71 -3.94 20.02
C ALA A 174 4.56 -4.97 20.02
N ARG A 175 3.38 -4.59 19.52
CA ARG A 175 2.23 -5.51 19.41
C ARG A 175 2.50 -6.67 18.46
N ALA A 176 3.16 -6.45 17.33
CA ALA A 176 3.53 -7.52 16.41
C ALA A 176 4.52 -8.51 17.07
N CYS A 177 5.50 -8.01 17.83
CA CYS A 177 6.42 -8.84 18.62
C CYS A 177 5.68 -9.64 19.70
N ASP A 178 4.70 -9.04 20.39
CA ASP A 178 3.85 -9.75 21.37
C ASP A 178 3.05 -10.90 20.73
N MET A 179 2.78 -10.81 19.42
CA MET A 179 2.16 -11.87 18.61
C MET A 179 3.18 -12.86 18.02
N GLY A 180 4.46 -12.74 18.37
CA GLY A 180 5.53 -13.62 17.91
C GLY A 180 6.04 -13.32 16.49
N ARG A 181 5.77 -12.13 15.94
CA ARG A 181 6.25 -11.72 14.62
C ARG A 181 7.53 -10.90 14.74
N GLU A 182 8.59 -11.37 14.09
CA GLU A 182 9.85 -10.62 13.97
C GLU A 182 9.70 -9.44 13.00
N ILE A 183 10.45 -8.37 13.26
CA ILE A 183 10.42 -7.14 12.46
C ILE A 183 11.63 -7.09 11.54
N ALA A 184 11.37 -7.03 10.22
CA ALA A 184 12.41 -6.94 9.21
C ALA A 184 13.19 -5.63 9.28
N THR A 185 14.51 -5.73 9.20
CA THR A 185 15.44 -4.65 8.89
C THR A 185 15.27 -4.17 7.44
N PRO A 186 15.77 -2.97 7.08
CA PRO A 186 15.77 -2.52 5.69
C PRO A 186 16.48 -3.49 4.73
N GLU A 187 17.57 -4.11 5.16
CA GLU A 187 18.31 -5.12 4.38
C GLU A 187 17.47 -6.37 4.12
N GLU A 188 16.79 -6.88 5.14
CA GLU A 188 15.87 -8.02 5.01
C GLU A 188 14.68 -7.67 4.13
N ALA A 189 14.07 -6.50 4.29
CA ALA A 189 12.98 -6.05 3.45
C ALA A 189 13.40 -5.97 1.97
N ARG A 190 14.61 -5.46 1.68
CA ARG A 190 15.16 -5.47 0.32
C ARG A 190 15.35 -6.89 -0.21
N ALA A 191 15.86 -7.81 0.61
CA ALA A 191 16.02 -9.20 0.21
C ALA A 191 14.67 -9.89 -0.08
N MET A 192 13.68 -9.69 0.79
CA MET A 192 12.31 -10.19 0.62
C MET A 192 11.68 -9.65 -0.66
N LEU A 193 11.94 -8.40 -1.01
CA LEU A 193 11.46 -7.76 -2.23
C LEU A 193 12.38 -7.97 -3.44
N GLY A 194 13.35 -8.88 -3.36
CA GLY A 194 14.24 -9.24 -4.46
C GLY A 194 15.17 -8.11 -4.94
N ARG A 195 15.47 -7.13 -4.09
CA ARG A 195 16.51 -6.12 -4.34
C ARG A 195 17.78 -6.59 -3.64
N GLN A 196 18.64 -7.31 -4.37
CA GLN A 196 20.01 -7.51 -3.89
C GLN A 196 20.66 -6.13 -3.79
N LEU A 197 21.25 -5.81 -2.63
CA LEU A 197 22.00 -4.58 -2.41
C LEU A 197 23.04 -4.47 -3.53
N GLN A 198 22.87 -3.52 -4.45
CA GLN A 198 24.02 -3.09 -5.23
C GLN A 198 24.93 -2.36 -4.24
N PRO A 199 26.17 -2.81 -4.01
CA PRO A 199 27.11 -2.05 -3.21
C PRO A 199 27.28 -0.68 -3.88
N ALA A 200 27.20 0.37 -3.07
CA ALA A 200 27.62 1.70 -3.49
C ALA A 200 29.13 1.71 -3.85
#